data_AF-A0A930QPZ0-F1
#
_entry.id   AF-A0A930QPZ0-F1
#
_cell.length_a   1.000
_cell.length_b   1.000
_cell.length_c   1.000
_cell.angle_alpha   90.00
_cell.angle_beta   90.00
_cell.angle_gamma   90.00
#
_symmetry.space_group_name_H-M   'P 1'
#
loop_
_entity.id
_entity.type
_entity.pdbx_description
1 polymer ?
#
loop_
_entity_poly.entity_id
_entity_poly.type
_entity_poly.pdbx_seq_one_letter_code
_entity_poly.pdbx_strand_id
1 'polypeptide(L)'
;WDWTGDTEGNRKFAENGFRKQMKRLAGLSCDIAFFPVDGRLGPSMERGAKVFCAETNPRALVAMHSVGYPAWQPSADFFAKGREIPVWSPCTAGERHKFSNFG
;
A
#
# COMPACT_ATOMS: atom_id res chain seq x y z
N TRP A 1 6.34 6.16 -4.24
CA TRP A 1 6.61 6.78 -5.56
C TRP A 1 6.55 8.30 -5.45
N ASP A 2 5.66 8.87 -4.63
CA ASP A 2 5.49 10.32 -4.50
C ASP A 2 6.41 10.93 -3.43
N TRP A 3 7.62 11.34 -3.84
CA TRP A 3 8.56 12.05 -2.97
C TRP A 3 8.23 13.55 -2.97
N THR A 4 7.70 14.07 -1.87
CA THR A 4 7.19 15.46 -1.79
C THR A 4 8.26 16.53 -1.93
N GLY A 5 9.53 16.20 -1.63
CA GLY A 5 10.68 17.09 -1.82
C GLY A 5 11.29 17.08 -3.23
N ASP A 6 10.75 16.27 -4.16
CA ASP A 6 11.25 16.18 -5.53
C ASP A 6 10.57 17.21 -6.45
N THR A 7 11.15 17.43 -7.63
CA THR A 7 10.60 18.33 -8.65
C THR A 7 9.24 17.84 -9.16
N GLU A 8 8.38 18.77 -9.59
CA GLU A 8 7.07 18.43 -10.16
C GLU A 8 7.18 17.46 -11.35
N GLY A 9 8.17 17.67 -12.22
CA GLY A 9 8.44 16.80 -13.37
C GLY A 9 8.75 15.36 -12.96
N ASN A 10 9.63 15.17 -11.97
CA ASN A 10 9.97 13.84 -11.46
C ASN A 10 8.80 13.17 -10.77
N ARG A 11 8.02 13.91 -9.97
CA ARG A 11 6.81 13.40 -9.32
C ARG A 11 5.78 12.93 -10.34
N LYS A 12 5.57 13.70 -11.42
CA LYS A 12 4.68 13.33 -12.53
C LYS A 12 5.19 12.11 -13.30
N PHE A 13 6.50 12.03 -13.54
CA PHE A 13 7.11 10.87 -14.17
C PHE A 13 6.93 9.61 -13.31
N ALA A 14 7.17 9.70 -12.01
CA ALA A 14 6.97 8.61 -11.06
C ALA A 14 5.49 8.19 -10.97
N GLU A 15 4.55 9.14 -10.97
CA GLU A 15 3.12 8.84 -11.02
C GLU A 15 2.75 8.07 -12.29
N ASN A 16 3.20 8.54 -13.46
CA ASN A 16 2.93 7.88 -14.73
C ASN A 16 3.49 6.45 -14.77
N GLY A 17 4.71 6.25 -14.25
CA GLY A 17 5.32 4.93 -14.13
C GLY A 17 4.53 4.01 -13.22
N PHE A 18 4.12 4.50 -12.05
CA PHE A 18 3.28 3.78 -11.10
C PHE A 18 1.93 3.40 -11.72
N ARG A 19 1.20 4.35 -12.30
CA ARG A 19 -0.11 4.12 -12.95
C ARG A 19 -0.01 3.14 -14.12
N LYS A 20 1.08 3.16 -14.87
CA LYS A 20 1.32 2.18 -15.94
C LYS A 20 1.42 0.75 -15.41
N GLN A 21 2.05 0.54 -14.26
CA GLN A 21 2.06 -0.79 -13.63
C GLN A 21 0.69 -1.15 -13.05
N MET A 22 0.00 -0.20 -12.42
CA MET A 22 -1.33 -0.45 -11.86
C MET A 22 -2.36 -0.89 -12.90
N LYS A 23 -2.33 -0.31 -14.12
CA LYS A 23 -3.17 -0.76 -15.25
C LYS A 23 -3.01 -2.24 -15.58
N ARG A 24 -1.82 -2.83 -15.36
CA ARG A 24 -1.55 -4.26 -15.61
C ARG A 24 -2.10 -5.15 -14.50
N LEU A 25 -2.32 -4.59 -13.31
CA LEU A 25 -2.84 -5.27 -12.13
C LEU A 25 -4.33 -5.02 -11.93
N ALA A 26 -4.96 -4.16 -12.72
CA ALA A 26 -6.35 -3.76 -12.56
C ALA A 26 -7.29 -4.97 -12.49
N GLY A 27 -8.09 -5.05 -11.43
CA GLY A 27 -9.01 -6.14 -11.17
C GLY A 27 -8.38 -7.43 -10.62
N LEU A 28 -7.06 -7.48 -10.45
CA LEU A 28 -6.36 -8.65 -9.88
C LEU A 28 -6.94 -9.00 -8.50
N SER A 29 -7.33 -10.26 -8.33
CA SER A 29 -7.76 -10.81 -7.05
C SER A 29 -6.67 -11.70 -6.47
N CYS A 30 -6.42 -11.57 -5.16
CA CYS A 30 -5.47 -12.41 -4.44
C CYS A 30 -5.89 -12.52 -2.97
N ASP A 31 -5.48 -13.60 -2.29
CA ASP A 31 -5.77 -13.73 -0.86
C ASP A 31 -4.94 -12.75 -0.04
N ILE A 32 -3.65 -12.62 -0.36
CA ILE A 32 -2.72 -11.76 0.37
C ILE A 32 -1.90 -10.96 -0.63
N ALA A 33 -1.91 -9.64 -0.49
CA ALA A 33 -1.01 -8.75 -1.21
C ALA A 33 0.07 -8.22 -0.26
N PHE A 34 1.32 -8.27 -0.71
CA PHE A 34 2.41 -7.56 -0.06
C PHE A 34 2.69 -6.27 -0.82
N PHE A 35 2.64 -5.12 -0.14
CA PHE A 35 2.81 -3.82 -0.78
C PHE A 35 3.74 -2.91 0.03
N PRO A 36 4.73 -2.25 -0.62
CA PRO A 36 5.59 -1.30 0.08
C PRO A 36 4.85 -0.06 0.58
N VAL A 37 4.92 0.19 1.89
CA VAL A 37 4.52 1.45 2.50
C VAL A 37 5.72 2.03 3.22
N ASP A 38 6.30 3.07 2.61
CA ASP A 38 7.58 3.63 3.01
C ASP A 38 7.39 4.92 3.81
N GLY A 39 7.69 4.87 5.11
CA GLY A 39 7.58 6.02 6.01
C GLY A 39 8.45 7.21 5.61
N ARG A 40 9.50 7.02 4.78
CA ARG A 40 10.33 8.12 4.25
C ARG A 40 9.58 9.05 3.31
N LEU A 41 8.46 8.60 2.75
CA LEU A 41 7.58 9.41 1.90
C LEU A 41 6.71 10.39 2.71
N GLY A 42 6.77 10.34 4.05
CA GLY A 42 6.02 11.23 4.92
C GLY A 42 4.51 11.18 4.63
N PRO A 43 3.84 12.32 4.38
CA PRO A 43 2.40 12.36 4.08
C PRO A 43 1.98 11.51 2.87
N SER A 44 2.91 11.20 1.96
CA SER A 44 2.63 10.42 0.75
C SER A 44 2.84 8.90 0.93
N MET A 45 3.18 8.42 2.13
CA MET A 45 3.55 7.01 2.38
C MET A 45 2.50 6.01 1.90
N GLU A 46 1.21 6.30 2.15
CA GLU A 46 0.12 5.37 1.86
C GLU A 46 -0.47 5.53 0.46
N ARG A 47 -0.09 6.58 -0.28
CA ARG A 47 -0.71 6.94 -1.57
C ARG A 47 -0.66 5.80 -2.59
N GLY A 48 0.45 5.06 -2.61
CA GLY A 48 0.60 3.88 -3.47
C GLY A 48 -0.33 2.74 -3.07
N ALA A 49 -0.36 2.40 -1.79
CA ALA A 49 -1.18 1.31 -1.27
C ALA A 49 -2.68 1.62 -1.42
N LYS A 50 -3.09 2.87 -1.23
CA LYS A 50 -4.47 3.33 -1.42
C LYS A 50 -4.95 3.11 -2.86
N VAL A 51 -4.14 3.53 -3.84
CA VAL A 51 -4.43 3.27 -5.26
C VAL A 51 -4.44 1.77 -5.55
N PHE A 52 -3.48 1.02 -5.02
CA PHE A 52 -3.41 -0.42 -5.22
C PHE A 52 -4.68 -1.13 -4.73
N CYS A 53 -5.13 -0.87 -3.50
CA CYS A 53 -6.35 -1.47 -2.96
C CYS A 53 -7.64 -1.00 -3.67
N ALA A 54 -7.63 0.20 -4.28
CA ALA A 54 -8.76 0.70 -5.05
C ALA A 54 -8.87 0.04 -6.44
N GLU A 55 -7.73 -0.28 -7.07
CA GLU A 55 -7.68 -0.84 -8.43
C GLU A 55 -7.59 -2.38 -8.44
N THR A 56 -7.39 -3.02 -7.29
CA THR A 56 -7.25 -4.49 -7.13
C THR A 56 -8.18 -5.04 -6.04
N ASN A 57 -8.22 -6.36 -5.89
CA ASN A 57 -9.11 -7.08 -4.98
C ASN A 57 -8.34 -8.03 -4.02
N PRO A 58 -7.38 -7.55 -3.20
CA PRO A 58 -6.75 -8.37 -2.18
C PRO A 58 -7.71 -8.64 -1.02
N ARG A 59 -7.65 -9.83 -0.42
CA ARG A 59 -8.44 -10.15 0.79
C ARG A 59 -7.72 -9.75 2.09
N ALA A 60 -6.40 -9.58 2.06
CA ALA A 60 -5.61 -8.90 3.09
C ALA A 60 -4.40 -8.19 2.48
N LEU A 61 -3.93 -7.16 3.19
CA LEU A 61 -2.75 -6.38 2.85
C LEU A 61 -1.66 -6.58 3.90
N VAL A 62 -0.46 -6.93 3.46
CA VAL A 62 0.75 -6.89 4.28
C VAL A 62 1.59 -5.70 3.83
N ALA A 63 1.69 -4.68 4.69
CA ALA A 63 2.60 -3.57 4.45
C ALA A 63 4.04 -4.05 4.64
N MET A 64 4.89 -3.82 3.64
CA MET A 64 6.33 -4.02 3.78
C MET A 64 7.06 -2.68 3.83
N HIS A 65 8.37 -2.73 4.10
CA HIS A 65 9.25 -1.54 4.12
C HIS A 65 8.90 -0.54 5.25
N SER A 66 8.41 -1.05 6.39
CA SER A 66 8.00 -0.24 7.55
C SER A 66 8.99 -0.22 8.73
N VAL A 67 10.15 -0.89 8.60
CA VAL A 67 11.16 -0.96 9.68
C VAL A 67 12.00 0.33 9.74
N GLY A 68 12.16 0.90 10.93
CA GLY A 68 13.00 2.09 11.17
C GLY A 68 12.29 3.45 10.98
N TYR A 69 11.00 3.42 10.65
CA TYR A 69 10.11 4.57 10.55
C TYR A 69 8.83 4.28 11.33
N PRO A 70 7.97 5.27 11.65
CA PRO A 70 6.69 4.99 12.29
C PRO A 70 5.95 3.91 11.51
N ALA A 71 5.51 2.87 12.22
CA ALA A 71 4.70 1.81 11.62
C ALA A 71 3.46 2.46 11.00
N TRP A 72 3.32 2.30 9.69
CA TRP A 72 2.17 2.84 8.99
C TRP A 72 0.88 2.22 9.53
N GLN A 73 -0.09 3.08 9.80
CA GLN A 73 -1.48 2.71 10.06
C GLN A 73 -2.32 3.35 8.96
N PRO A 74 -3.27 2.61 8.35
CA PRO A 74 -4.16 3.18 7.34
C PRO A 74 -4.89 4.41 7.88
N SER A 75 -4.95 5.49 7.08
CA SER A 75 -5.84 6.61 7.36
C SER A 75 -7.32 6.17 7.40
N ALA A 76 -8.16 6.98 8.05
CA ALA A 76 -9.59 6.67 8.20
C ALA A 76 -10.33 6.52 6.86
N ASP A 77 -9.84 7.18 5.81
CA ASP A 77 -10.39 7.13 4.45
C ASP A 77 -9.52 6.30 3.48
N PHE A 78 -8.63 5.45 4.01
CA PHE A 78 -7.72 4.63 3.19
C PHE A 78 -8.49 3.69 2.26
N PHE A 79 -9.46 2.95 2.80
CA PHE A 79 -10.28 2.03 2.00
C PHE A 79 -11.52 2.74 1.43
N ALA A 80 -11.96 2.26 0.26
CA ALA A 80 -13.28 2.64 -0.24
C ALA A 80 -14.36 2.12 0.72
N LYS A 81 -15.46 2.87 0.84
CA LYS A 81 -16.59 2.50 1.71
C LYS A 81 -17.09 1.08 1.39
N GLY A 82 -17.12 0.21 2.40
CA GLY A 82 -17.54 -1.19 2.26
C GLY A 82 -16.49 -2.13 1.67
N ARG A 83 -15.23 -1.71 1.56
CA ARG A 83 -14.10 -2.48 1.00
C ARG A 83 -12.91 -2.56 1.96
N GLU A 84 -13.19 -2.50 3.26
CA GLU A 84 -12.17 -2.65 4.30
C GLU A 84 -11.66 -4.08 4.33
N ILE A 85 -10.34 -4.24 4.37
CA ILE A 85 -9.67 -5.54 4.47
C ILE A 85 -8.67 -5.52 5.62
N PRO A 86 -8.35 -6.68 6.21
CA PRO A 86 -7.29 -6.79 7.21
C PRO A 86 -5.96 -6.26 6.68
N VAL A 87 -5.27 -5.47 7.51
CA VAL A 87 -3.92 -4.96 7.26
C VAL A 87 -2.97 -5.44 8.35
N TRP A 88 -1.79 -5.88 7.96
CA TRP A 88 -0.70 -6.19 8.89
C TRP A 88 0.59 -5.53 8.44
N SER A 89 1.35 -4.95 9.37
CA SER A 89 2.67 -4.36 9.12
C SER A 89 3.68 -4.99 10.10
N PRO A 90 4.43 -6.02 9.68
CA PRO A 90 5.46 -6.62 10.53
C PRO A 90 6.51 -5.58 10.93
N CYS A 91 6.82 -5.53 12.23
CA CYS A 91 7.80 -4.59 12.77
C CYS A 91 9.13 -5.28 13.08
N THR A 92 9.15 -6.61 13.17
CA THR A 92 10.32 -7.41 13.54
C THR A 92 10.56 -8.57 12.58
N ALA A 93 11.84 -8.91 12.36
CA ALA A 93 12.21 -10.04 11.52
C ALA A 93 11.74 -11.36 12.15
N GLY A 94 11.09 -12.21 11.35
CA GLY A 94 10.55 -13.49 11.82
C GLY A 94 9.18 -13.41 12.51
N GLU A 95 8.56 -12.22 12.54
CA GLU A 95 7.19 -12.06 13.00
C GLU A 95 6.23 -12.88 12.14
N ARG A 96 5.21 -13.47 12.77
CA ARG A 96 4.23 -14.34 12.11
C ARG A 96 2.84 -13.82 12.41
N HIS A 97 2.03 -13.72 11.36
CA HIS A 97 0.62 -13.38 11.46
C HIS A 97 -0.22 -14.45 10.75
N LYS A 98 -1.38 -14.75 11.32
CA LYS A 98 -2.36 -15.66 10.71
C LYS A 98 -3.63 -14.87 10.43
N PHE A 99 -3.91 -14.63 9.15
CA PHE A 99 -5.23 -14.18 8.73
C PHE A 99 -6.20 -15.37 8.89
N SER A 100 -7.25 -15.19 9.68
CA SER A 100 -8.35 -16.14 9.83
C SER A 100 -9.61 -15.55 9.23
N ASN A 101 -10.38 -16.36 8.49
CA ASN A 101 -11.58 -15.94 7.77
C ASN A 101 -11.32 -14.78 6.80
N PHE A 102 -10.84 -15.12 5.62
CA PHE A 102 -11.27 -14.35 4.47
C PHE A 102 -12.71 -14.80 4.18
N GLY A 103 -13.68 -13.91 4.40
CA GLY A 103 -15.08 -14.16 4.04
C GLY A 103 -15.25 -14.52 2.58
#